data_AF-A0A3M7NQZ0-F1
#
_entry.id   AF-A0A3M7NQZ0-F1
#
_cell.length_a   1.000
_cell.length_b   1.000
_cell.length_c   1.000
_cell.angle_alpha   90.00
_cell.angle_beta   90.00
_cell.angle_gamma   90.00
#
_symmetry.space_group_name_H-M   'P 1'
#
loop_
_entity.id
_entity.type
_entity.pdbx_description
1 polymer ?
#
loop_
_entity_poly.entity_id
_entity_poly.type
_entity_poly.pdbx_seq_one_letter_code
_entity_poly.pdbx_strand_id
1 'polypeptide(L)'
;MISPRVDCRESRTNYYFDIEIPGLENNEHLTIRWIGSRTLLVKAFVNRKPTSEDEVEKTRNGEPAKEELAAGEGKKGVKVAAPKTEQKVFLTMSERRIGHYGRALGFGVDVDHDKSVAKLEAGILRLTVPKVEEDKKVDKTVKVENGVKSVEVK
;
A
#
# COMPACT_ATOMS: atom_id res chain seq x y z
N MET A 1 6.06 -1.74 8.44
CA MET A 1 5.36 -1.73 7.13
C MET A 1 5.58 -3.09 6.48
N ILE A 2 4.51 -3.79 6.11
CA ILE A 2 4.56 -5.13 5.52
C ILE A 2 4.92 -4.98 4.04
N SER A 3 5.91 -5.74 3.56
CA SER A 3 6.21 -5.81 2.13
C SER A 3 5.29 -6.86 1.49
N PRO A 4 4.37 -6.47 0.57
CA PRO A 4 3.53 -7.43 -0.16
C PRO A 4 4.38 -8.30 -1.08
N ARG A 5 3.91 -9.54 -1.27
CA ARG A 5 4.44 -10.41 -2.33
C ARG A 5 4.04 -9.83 -3.68
N VAL A 6 4.95 -9.89 -4.64
CA VAL A 6 4.75 -9.32 -5.96
C VAL A 6 5.40 -10.22 -7.00
N ASP A 7 4.63 -10.54 -8.02
CA ASP A 7 5.14 -11.07 -9.27
C ASP A 7 5.27 -9.93 -10.28
N CYS A 8 6.36 -9.92 -11.04
CA CYS A 8 6.62 -8.94 -12.09
C CYS A 8 6.84 -9.68 -13.40
N ARG A 9 6.16 -9.24 -14.45
CA ARG A 9 6.36 -9.69 -15.82
C ARG A 9 6.66 -8.48 -16.67
N GLU A 10 7.67 -8.59 -17.52
CA GLU A 10 8.10 -7.52 -18.40
C GLU A 10 7.99 -7.98 -19.86
N SER A 11 7.42 -7.12 -20.68
CA SER A 11 7.42 -7.24 -22.12
C SER A 11 8.24 -6.11 -22.73
N ARG A 12 8.36 -6.09 -24.06
CA ARG A 12 9.02 -4.99 -24.77
C ARG A 12 8.36 -3.63 -24.48
N THR A 13 7.04 -3.60 -24.29
CA THR A 13 6.25 -2.36 -24.24
C THR A 13 5.62 -2.08 -22.87
N ASN A 14 5.57 -3.05 -21.96
CA ASN A 14 4.86 -2.92 -20.69
C ASN A 14 5.54 -3.71 -19.56
N TYR A 15 5.39 -3.21 -18.34
CA TYR A 15 5.51 -3.97 -17.10
C TYR A 15 4.13 -4.37 -16.59
N TYR A 16 4.03 -5.58 -16.04
CA TYR A 16 2.83 -6.11 -15.39
C TYR A 16 3.22 -6.56 -13.99
N PHE A 17 2.45 -6.13 -12.98
CA PHE A 17 2.64 -6.56 -11.60
C PHE A 17 1.36 -7.17 -11.05
N ASP A 18 1.52 -8.28 -10.33
CA ASP A 18 0.47 -8.86 -9.50
C ASP A 18 0.93 -8.74 -8.04
N ILE A 19 0.25 -7.90 -7.26
CA ILE A 19 0.65 -7.54 -5.89
C ILE A 19 -0.39 -8.12 -4.92
N GLU A 20 0.05 -8.97 -3.99
CA GLU A 20 -0.83 -9.60 -3.01
C GLU A 20 -1.21 -8.61 -1.90
N ILE A 21 -2.50 -8.26 -1.81
CA ILE A 21 -3.09 -7.37 -0.79
C ILE A 21 -4.41 -7.97 -0.29
N PRO A 22 -4.37 -9.08 0.47
CA PRO A 22 -5.56 -9.82 0.85
C PRO A 22 -6.35 -9.06 1.92
N GLY A 23 -7.67 -9.02 1.77
CA GLY A 23 -8.58 -8.36 2.72
C GLY A 23 -8.72 -6.85 2.54
N LEU A 24 -8.18 -6.27 1.47
CA LEU A 24 -8.50 -4.93 1.03
C LEU A 24 -9.80 -4.96 0.21
N GLU A 25 -10.82 -4.25 0.65
CA GLU A 25 -12.16 -4.33 0.04
C GLU A 25 -12.50 -3.15 -0.85
N ASN A 26 -11.97 -1.98 -0.51
CA ASN A 26 -12.22 -0.74 -1.22
C ASN A 26 -10.90 -0.04 -1.54
N ASN A 27 -10.96 0.88 -2.49
CA ASN A 27 -9.79 1.64 -2.94
C ASN A 27 -9.43 2.79 -1.98
N GLU A 28 -10.26 3.11 -0.99
CA GLU A 28 -10.03 4.21 -0.03
C GLU A 28 -8.77 4.00 0.80
N HIS A 29 -8.47 2.75 1.13
CA HIS A 29 -7.27 2.38 1.87
C HIS A 29 -6.11 1.99 0.95
N LEU A 30 -6.20 2.27 -0.36
CA LEU A 30 -5.17 2.02 -1.36
C LEU A 30 -4.62 3.35 -1.88
N THR A 31 -3.30 3.49 -1.87
CA THR A 31 -2.62 4.64 -2.45
C THR A 31 -1.56 4.14 -3.42
N ILE A 32 -1.70 4.54 -4.68
CA ILE A 32 -0.73 4.27 -5.75
C ILE A 32 -0.27 5.63 -6.26
N ARG A 33 1.02 5.93 -6.14
CA ARG A 33 1.55 7.26 -6.47
C ARG A 33 2.96 7.20 -7.02
N TRP A 34 3.21 7.90 -8.12
CA TRP A 34 4.57 8.14 -8.61
C TRP A 34 5.36 9.00 -7.62
N ILE A 35 6.55 8.54 -7.28
CA ILE A 35 7.53 9.26 -6.45
C ILE A 35 8.81 9.44 -7.26
N GLY A 36 8.75 10.36 -8.22
CA GLY A 36 9.79 10.57 -9.24
C GLY A 36 9.44 9.94 -10.58
N SER A 37 10.36 10.00 -11.53
CA SER A 37 10.12 9.58 -12.93
C SER A 37 9.98 8.07 -13.13
N ARG A 38 10.64 7.27 -12.29
CA ARG A 38 10.75 5.81 -12.46
C ARG A 38 10.48 5.02 -11.19
N THR A 39 9.73 5.57 -10.25
CA THR A 39 9.38 4.86 -9.02
C THR A 39 7.91 5.03 -8.70
N LEU A 40 7.19 3.91 -8.59
CA LEU A 40 5.79 3.87 -8.18
C LEU A 40 5.68 3.34 -6.75
N LEU A 41 5.10 4.15 -5.86
CA LEU A 41 4.81 3.77 -4.49
C LEU A 41 3.41 3.18 -4.40
N VAL A 42 3.33 1.94 -3.93
CA VAL A 42 2.08 1.26 -3.59
C VAL A 42 1.99 1.15 -2.08
N LYS A 43 0.92 1.67 -1.49
CA LYS A 43 0.60 1.56 -0.06
C LYS A 43 -0.82 1.09 0.11
N ALA A 44 -1.06 0.19 1.03
CA ALA A 44 -2.40 -0.22 1.41
C ALA A 44 -2.53 -0.37 2.92
N PHE A 45 -3.74 -0.25 3.43
CA PHE A 45 -4.04 -0.57 4.82
C PHE A 45 -5.15 -1.61 4.90
N VAL A 46 -4.84 -2.74 5.53
CA VAL A 46 -5.79 -3.85 5.71
C VAL A 46 -6.09 -3.98 7.19
N ASN A 47 -7.38 -4.00 7.54
CA ASN A 47 -7.85 -4.21 8.91
C ASN A 47 -8.52 -5.57 9.08
N ARG A 48 -8.54 -6.05 10.32
CA ARG A 48 -9.39 -7.18 10.69
C ARG A 48 -10.84 -6.70 10.66
N LYS A 49 -11.69 -7.44 9.97
CA LYS A 49 -13.13 -7.20 10.06
C LYS A 49 -13.65 -7.71 11.40
N PRO A 50 -14.50 -6.93 12.09
CA PRO A 50 -15.19 -7.43 13.27
C PRO A 50 -16.13 -8.58 12.85
N THR A 51 -16.35 -9.51 13.77
CA THR A 51 -17.42 -10.50 13.64
C THR A 51 -18.77 -9.85 13.95
N SER A 52 -19.88 -10.49 13.57
CA SER A 52 -21.22 -9.99 13.91
C SER A 52 -21.42 -9.83 15.42
N GLU A 53 -20.80 -10.71 16.22
CA GLU A 53 -20.83 -10.61 17.68
C GLU A 53 -20.02 -9.39 18.18
N ASP A 54 -18.84 -9.13 17.61
CA ASP A 54 -18.06 -7.91 17.92
C ASP A 54 -18.84 -6.62 17.63
N GLU A 55 -19.60 -6.58 16.52
CA GLU A 55 -20.41 -5.41 16.14
C GLU A 55 -21.62 -5.20 17.06
N VAL A 56 -22.31 -6.27 17.43
CA VAL A 56 -23.45 -6.25 18.37
C VAL A 56 -23.00 -5.79 19.75
N GLU A 57 -21.79 -6.13 20.15
CA GLU A 57 -21.21 -5.66 21.39
C GLU A 57 -20.77 -4.20 21.35
N LYS A 58 -20.16 -3.77 20.24
CA LYS A 58 -19.74 -2.38 20.04
C LYS A 58 -20.93 -1.40 20.05
N THR A 59 -22.07 -1.83 19.52
CA THR A 59 -23.33 -1.08 19.56
C THR A 59 -23.99 -1.09 20.95
N ARG A 60 -23.80 -2.16 21.74
CA ARG A 60 -24.29 -2.25 23.13
C ARG A 60 -23.46 -1.42 24.13
N ASN A 61 -22.14 -1.34 23.92
CA ASN A 61 -21.23 -0.64 24.84
C ASN A 61 -20.96 0.82 24.45
N GLY A 62 -21.54 1.33 23.36
CA GLY A 62 -21.50 2.74 22.96
C GLY A 62 -20.09 3.35 23.03
N GLU A 63 -19.23 3.06 22.05
CA GLU A 63 -17.96 3.78 21.96
C GLU A 63 -18.24 5.26 21.61
N PRO A 64 -17.77 6.24 22.41
CA PRO A 64 -18.11 7.64 22.22
C PRO A 64 -17.46 8.16 20.94
N ALA A 65 -18.27 8.82 20.12
CA ALA A 65 -17.76 9.80 19.18
C ALA A 65 -16.91 10.82 19.97
N LYS A 66 -15.77 11.18 19.38
CA LYS A 66 -14.76 12.11 19.87
C LYS A 66 -15.35 13.23 20.76
N GLU A 67 -14.80 13.32 21.96
CA GLU A 67 -15.03 14.35 22.98
C GLU A 67 -14.74 15.77 22.44
N GLU A 68 -15.77 16.63 22.46
CA GLU A 68 -15.66 18.06 22.73
C GLU A 68 -16.29 18.31 24.11
N LEU A 69 -15.56 19.05 24.95
CA LEU A 69 -15.81 19.30 26.36
C LEU A 69 -17.04 20.19 26.62
N ALA A 70 -17.90 19.82 27.58
CA ALA A 70 -18.49 20.76 28.56
C ALA A 70 -19.21 20.01 29.71
N ALA A 71 -19.07 20.58 30.90
CA ALA A 71 -19.38 20.03 32.22
C ALA A 71 -20.86 20.09 32.65
N GLY A 72 -21.22 19.30 33.68
CA GLY A 72 -22.44 19.50 34.46
C GLY A 72 -22.78 18.36 35.45
N GLU A 73 -23.05 18.72 36.71
CA GLU A 73 -23.03 17.88 37.92
C GLU A 73 -24.32 17.08 38.26
N GLY A 74 -24.16 15.91 38.92
CA GLY A 74 -24.88 15.52 40.15
C GLY A 74 -26.21 14.72 40.11
N LYS A 75 -26.21 13.47 40.60
CA LYS A 75 -27.01 12.94 41.76
C LYS A 75 -27.04 11.40 41.87
N LYS A 76 -27.02 10.90 43.12
CA LYS A 76 -27.04 9.49 43.58
C LYS A 76 -28.36 8.75 43.31
N GLY A 77 -28.29 7.44 43.00
CA GLY A 77 -29.44 6.52 43.04
C GLY A 77 -29.10 5.04 42.79
N VAL A 78 -29.13 4.27 43.88
CA VAL A 78 -29.38 2.82 44.10
C VAL A 78 -29.19 1.77 42.97
N LYS A 79 -28.55 0.67 43.40
CA LYS A 79 -28.21 -0.61 42.74
C LYS A 79 -29.32 -1.23 41.87
N VAL A 80 -28.95 -1.58 40.63
CA VAL A 80 -29.52 -2.71 39.88
C VAL A 80 -28.35 -3.64 39.54
N ALA A 81 -28.50 -4.92 39.90
CA ALA A 81 -27.51 -5.96 39.62
C ALA A 81 -27.17 -5.98 38.12
N ALA A 82 -25.89 -5.81 37.80
CA ALA A 82 -25.40 -5.92 36.44
C ALA A 82 -25.73 -7.32 35.89
N PRO A 83 -26.42 -7.45 34.74
CA PRO A 83 -26.42 -8.73 34.05
C PRO A 83 -24.96 -9.01 33.66
N LYS A 84 -24.48 -10.21 34.00
CA LYS A 84 -23.14 -10.67 33.63
C LYS A 84 -22.98 -10.52 32.12
N THR A 85 -22.15 -9.57 31.71
CA THR A 85 -21.73 -9.35 30.32
C THR A 85 -20.87 -10.52 29.88
N GLU A 86 -21.51 -11.60 29.43
CA GLU A 86 -20.85 -12.65 28.66
C GLU A 86 -20.62 -12.15 27.25
N GLN A 87 -19.52 -11.42 27.08
CA GLN A 87 -19.06 -10.88 25.82
C GLN A 87 -17.66 -11.45 25.58
N LYS A 88 -17.54 -12.43 24.65
CA LYS A 88 -16.43 -13.40 24.66
C LYS A 88 -15.97 -13.85 23.27
N VAL A 89 -15.99 -12.98 22.26
CA VAL A 89 -15.18 -13.25 21.07
C VAL A 89 -13.74 -12.85 21.37
N PHE A 90 -12.87 -13.84 21.55
CA PHE A 90 -11.44 -13.61 21.75
C PHE A 90 -10.66 -14.16 20.56
N LEU A 91 -9.72 -13.37 20.07
CA LEU A 91 -8.83 -13.76 18.98
C LEU A 91 -7.86 -14.83 19.47
N THR A 92 -8.17 -16.10 19.22
CA THR A 92 -7.34 -17.25 19.63
C THR A 92 -6.10 -17.44 18.75
N MET A 93 -6.18 -17.02 17.49
CA MET A 93 -5.11 -17.19 16.52
C MET A 93 -4.98 -15.95 15.64
N SER A 94 -3.75 -15.49 15.39
CA SER A 94 -3.48 -14.33 14.55
C SER A 94 -2.30 -14.57 13.61
N GLU A 95 -2.53 -15.33 12.54
CA GLU A 95 -1.51 -15.61 11.51
C GLU A 95 -1.53 -14.59 10.35
N ARG A 96 -2.71 -14.04 10.06
CA ARG A 96 -2.90 -13.09 8.96
C ARG A 96 -2.07 -11.83 9.20
N ARG A 97 -1.39 -11.36 8.16
CA ARG A 97 -0.69 -10.08 8.15
C ARG A 97 -1.71 -8.95 7.97
N ILE A 98 -1.83 -8.10 8.98
CA ILE A 98 -2.79 -6.99 9.04
C ILE A 98 -2.01 -5.71 9.32
N GLY A 99 -2.48 -4.58 8.79
CA GLY A 99 -1.87 -3.26 8.95
C GLY A 99 -1.39 -2.67 7.63
N HIS A 100 -0.35 -1.83 7.71
CA HIS A 100 0.16 -1.09 6.56
C HIS A 100 1.05 -1.95 5.66
N TYR A 101 0.59 -2.19 4.45
CA TYR A 101 1.37 -2.69 3.33
C TYR A 101 2.08 -1.54 2.60
N GLY A 102 3.28 -1.78 2.11
CA GLY A 102 3.98 -0.81 1.28
C GLY A 102 5.10 -1.40 0.45
N ARG A 103 5.19 -1.01 -0.81
CA ARG A 103 6.30 -1.33 -1.71
C ARG A 103 6.56 -0.22 -2.70
N ALA A 104 7.83 0.06 -2.95
CA ALA A 104 8.26 0.90 -4.07
C ALA A 104 8.67 -0.01 -5.23
N LEU A 105 8.13 0.25 -6.42
CA LEU A 105 8.47 -0.43 -7.66
C LEU A 105 9.32 0.52 -8.49
N GLY A 106 10.56 0.12 -8.75
CA GLY A 106 11.50 0.87 -9.60
C GLY A 106 11.47 0.36 -11.04
N PHE A 107 11.55 1.28 -11.99
CA PHE A 107 11.57 0.98 -13.43
C PHE A 107 12.96 1.27 -14.02
N GLY A 108 13.47 0.35 -14.82
CA GLY A 108 14.79 0.51 -15.48
C GLY A 108 14.77 1.50 -16.64
N VAL A 109 13.60 1.75 -17.23
CA VAL A 109 13.38 2.66 -18.36
C VAL A 109 12.28 3.66 -18.04
N ASP A 110 12.13 4.66 -18.90
CA ASP A 110 11.03 5.61 -18.80
C ASP A 110 9.69 4.91 -19.08
N VAL A 111 8.69 5.31 -18.29
CA VAL A 111 7.35 4.71 -18.29
C VAL A 111 6.30 5.81 -18.43
N ASP A 112 5.18 5.47 -19.07
CA ASP A 112 4.06 6.38 -19.27
C ASP A 112 3.17 6.36 -18.03
N HIS A 113 3.24 7.46 -17.26
CA HIS A 113 2.54 7.60 -15.99
C HIS A 113 1.02 7.68 -16.19
N ASP A 114 0.58 8.37 -17.24
CA ASP A 114 -0.83 8.67 -17.50
C ASP A 114 -1.58 7.45 -18.02
N LYS A 115 -0.89 6.58 -18.78
CA LYS A 115 -1.47 5.33 -19.28
C LYS A 115 -1.33 4.14 -18.32
N SER A 116 -0.79 4.36 -17.13
CA SER A 116 -0.67 3.31 -16.12
C SER A 116 -2.03 2.99 -15.49
N VAL A 117 -2.40 1.71 -15.43
CA VAL A 117 -3.71 1.26 -14.96
C VAL A 117 -3.55 0.23 -13.84
N ALA A 118 -4.37 0.37 -12.80
CA ALA A 118 -4.43 -0.55 -11.67
C ALA A 118 -5.85 -1.12 -11.50
N LYS A 119 -5.94 -2.41 -11.16
CA LYS A 119 -7.20 -3.11 -10.84
C LYS A 119 -7.00 -4.00 -9.64
N LEU A 120 -7.88 -3.90 -8.65
CA LEU A 120 -7.89 -4.79 -7.49
C LEU A 120 -8.99 -5.83 -7.67
N GLU A 121 -8.62 -7.10 -7.68
CA GLU A 121 -9.57 -8.21 -7.84
C GLU A 121 -9.09 -9.42 -7.02
N ALA A 122 -9.99 -10.02 -6.24
CA ALA A 122 -9.71 -11.22 -5.44
C ALA A 122 -8.47 -11.11 -4.52
N GLY A 123 -8.22 -9.92 -3.95
CA GLY A 123 -7.07 -9.67 -3.08
C GLY A 123 -5.73 -9.49 -3.82
N ILE A 124 -5.77 -9.40 -5.15
CA ILE A 124 -4.59 -9.15 -5.99
C ILE A 124 -4.76 -7.79 -6.69
N LEU A 125 -3.81 -6.89 -6.45
CA LEU A 125 -3.69 -5.64 -7.18
C LEU A 125 -2.86 -5.88 -8.44
N ARG A 126 -3.54 -5.89 -9.58
CA ARG A 126 -2.94 -5.96 -10.92
C ARG A 126 -2.60 -4.56 -11.41
N LEU A 127 -1.36 -4.34 -11.79
CA LEU A 127 -0.86 -3.08 -12.32
C LEU A 127 -0.26 -3.30 -13.71
N THR A 128 -0.64 -2.48 -14.67
CA THR A 128 -0.02 -2.40 -15.99
C THR A 128 0.61 -1.04 -16.16
N VAL A 129 1.91 -1.01 -16.45
CA VAL A 129 2.69 0.21 -16.64
C VAL A 129 3.33 0.18 -18.02
N PRO A 130 2.84 0.98 -18.97
CA PRO A 130 3.45 1.09 -20.30
C PRO A 130 4.82 1.75 -20.24
N LYS A 131 5.74 1.28 -21.07
CA LYS A 131 7.03 1.90 -21.32
C LYS A 131 6.85 3.03 -22.33
N VAL A 132 7.61 4.11 -22.18
CA VAL A 132 7.67 5.15 -23.22
C VAL A 132 8.38 4.54 -24.44
N GLU A 133 7.83 4.72 -25.64
CA GLU A 133 8.54 4.32 -26.85
C GLU A 133 9.79 5.20 -27.00
N GLU A 134 10.95 4.58 -26.87
CA GLU A 134 12.21 5.25 -27.16
C GLU A 134 12.42 5.23 -28.69
N ASP A 135 12.61 6.41 -29.28
CA ASP A 135 13.11 6.52 -30.65
C ASP A 135 14.37 5.66 -30.79
N LYS A 136 14.44 4.86 -31.87
CA LYS A 136 15.47 3.84 -32.12
C LYS A 136 16.84 4.28 -31.59
N LYS A 137 17.26 3.71 -30.45
CA LYS A 137 18.60 3.92 -29.90
C LYS A 137 19.62 3.48 -30.95
N VAL A 138 20.33 4.44 -31.52
CA VAL A 138 21.47 4.17 -32.40
C VAL A 138 22.66 3.92 -31.51
N ASP A 139 23.26 2.74 -31.59
CA ASP A 139 24.52 2.45 -30.90
C ASP A 139 25.57 3.47 -31.34
N LYS A 140 26.14 4.21 -30.39
CA LYS A 140 27.21 5.17 -30.65
C LYS A 140 28.48 4.68 -29.97
N THR A 141 29.52 4.46 -30.77
CA THR A 141 30.87 4.22 -30.25
C THR A 141 31.41 5.52 -29.66
N VAL A 142 31.74 5.50 -28.37
CA VAL A 142 32.37 6.62 -27.67
C VAL A 142 33.87 6.60 -27.93
N LYS A 143 34.45 7.74 -28.34
CA LYS A 143 35.90 7.89 -28.44
C LYS A 143 36.50 8.10 -27.05
N VAL A 144 37.56 7.35 -26.75
CA VAL A 144 38.33 7.49 -25.51
C VAL A 144 39.58 8.32 -25.81
N GLU A 145 39.73 9.47 -25.15
CA GLU A 145 40.95 10.28 -25.23
C GLU A 145 41.93 9.83 -24.14
N ASN A 146 43.13 9.41 -24.54
CA ASN A 146 44.24 9.14 -23.62
C ASN A 146 45.15 10.36 -23.55
N GLY A 147 45.20 11.02 -22.39
CA GLY A 147 45.96 12.25 -22.15
C GLY A 147 47.46 12.05 -21.97
N VAL A 148 48.17 11.48 -22.96
CA VAL A 148 49.64 11.53 -22.97
C VAL A 148 50.08 12.65 -23.91
N LYS A 149 50.49 13.77 -23.31
CA LYS A 149 51.14 14.89 -23.99
C LYS A 149 52.37 14.40 -24.75
N SER A 150 52.47 14.84 -25.99
CA SER A 150 53.65 14.78 -26.85
C SER A 150 54.90 15.28 -26.11
N VAL A 151 55.95 14.47 -26.12
CA VAL A 151 57.30 14.88 -25.71
C VAL A 151 58.08 15.18 -26.99
N GLU A 152 58.45 16.44 -27.21
CA GLU A 152 59.54 16.79 -28.13
C GLU A 152 60.87 16.53 -27.41
N VAL A 153 61.75 15.73 -28.03
CA VAL A 153 63.15 15.60 -27.63
C VAL A 153 64.00 16.31 -28.69
N LYS A 154 64.82 17.26 -28.23
CA LYS A 154 65.80 18.04 -28.99
C LYS A 154 66.92 17.19 -29.56
#